data_AF-A9LY05-F1
#
_entry.id   AF-A9LY05-F1
#
_cell.length_a   1.000
_cell.length_b   1.000
_cell.length_c   1.000
_cell.angle_alpha   90.00
_cell.angle_beta   90.00
_cell.angle_gamma   90.00
#
_symmetry.space_group_name_H-M   'P 1'
#
loop_
_entity.id
_entity.type
_entity.pdbx_description
1 polymer ?
#
loop_
_entity_poly.entity_id
_entity_poly.type
_entity_poly.pdbx_seq_one_letter_code
_entity_poly.pdbx_strand_id
1 'polypeptide(L)'
;LSECELYAPQNYDNDPEMKSVMQDFDRQTSERFEEYDERMKDKRQKRKEERDKNIQGIIEKDKMDKSLAEKVEKGCLRCGCGLGGVAASVGIIGAIAVNEWTKAATATATQKGIEAGINVVIDTLKNLFHIKGVTDLEWKALITAQNYTDKSLVDGVIRELARTLCGGSEDTAGGFCLFTVKGNTLPQAINVHVPKAISEGTAEVVTVTKAEMEKVTTIGGAYSTGIIVSVVVIVIIVLVMIIIYLILRYRRKKKMN
;
A
#
# COMPACT_ATOMS: atom_id res chain seq x y z
N LEU A 1 -11.10 -71.18 -20.12
CA LEU A 1 -9.70 -71.34 -19.70
C LEU A 1 -8.89 -70.45 -20.61
N SER A 2 -8.26 -69.43 -20.02
CA SER A 2 -7.57 -68.34 -20.69
C SER A 2 -6.33 -68.86 -21.41
N GLU A 3 -6.20 -68.59 -22.71
CA GLU A 3 -5.01 -68.95 -23.52
C GLU A 3 -3.72 -68.21 -23.08
N CYS A 4 -3.79 -67.33 -22.07
CA CYS A 4 -2.66 -66.55 -21.58
C CYS A 4 -1.70 -67.32 -20.65
N GLU A 5 -1.96 -68.57 -20.28
CA GLU A 5 -1.08 -69.35 -19.37
C GLU A 5 -0.03 -70.23 -20.09
N LEU A 6 -0.04 -70.30 -21.42
CA LEU A 6 0.94 -71.10 -22.20
C LEU A 6 2.26 -70.35 -22.51
N TYR A 7 2.34 -69.06 -22.22
CA TYR A 7 3.56 -68.25 -22.34
C TYR A 7 4.10 -67.84 -20.96
N ALA A 8 4.28 -68.81 -20.06
CA ALA A 8 5.22 -68.61 -18.96
C ALA A 8 6.64 -68.50 -19.58
N PRO A 9 7.44 -67.46 -19.27
CA PRO A 9 8.76 -67.31 -19.86
C PRO A 9 9.59 -68.55 -19.49
N GLN A 10 10.01 -69.32 -20.48
CA GLN A 10 11.06 -70.30 -20.24
C GLN A 10 12.30 -69.54 -19.77
N ASN A 11 13.09 -70.15 -18.90
CA ASN A 11 14.20 -69.51 -18.21
C ASN A 11 15.32 -69.15 -19.23
N TYR A 12 15.18 -68.00 -19.90
CA TYR A 12 16.03 -67.51 -20.99
C TYR A 12 17.43 -67.04 -20.52
N ASP A 13 17.69 -67.05 -19.20
CA ASP A 13 18.96 -66.61 -18.61
C ASP A 13 20.18 -67.42 -19.06
N ASN A 14 19.98 -68.65 -19.56
CA ASN A 14 21.04 -69.56 -19.96
C ASN A 14 21.15 -69.77 -21.48
N ASP A 15 20.32 -69.09 -22.28
CA ASP A 15 20.40 -69.17 -23.74
C ASP A 15 21.60 -68.33 -24.24
N PRO A 16 22.60 -68.94 -24.90
CA PRO A 16 23.80 -68.23 -25.34
C PRO A 16 23.49 -67.14 -26.37
N GLU A 17 22.44 -67.29 -27.18
CA GLU A 17 22.03 -66.30 -28.16
C GLU A 17 21.35 -65.10 -27.46
N MET A 18 20.44 -65.37 -26.51
CA MET A 18 19.79 -64.32 -25.71
C MET A 18 20.80 -63.52 -24.87
N LYS A 19 21.81 -64.20 -24.32
CA LYS A 19 22.88 -63.55 -23.54
C LYS A 19 23.71 -62.59 -24.38
N SER A 20 23.97 -62.93 -25.65
CA SER A 20 24.69 -62.05 -26.58
C SER A 20 23.88 -60.78 -26.92
N VAL A 21 22.57 -60.93 -27.15
CA VAL A 21 21.67 -59.81 -27.42
C VAL A 21 21.53 -58.89 -26.21
N MET A 22 21.44 -59.45 -25.00
CA MET A 22 21.35 -58.67 -23.77
C MET A 22 22.63 -57.88 -23.49
N GLN A 23 23.81 -58.48 -23.70
CA GLN A 23 25.09 -57.77 -23.58
C GLN A 23 25.24 -56.63 -24.60
N ASP A 24 24.77 -56.82 -25.83
CA ASP A 24 24.77 -55.77 -26.85
C ASP A 24 23.80 -54.64 -26.51
N PHE A 25 22.61 -54.97 -25.99
CA PHE A 25 21.65 -53.98 -25.53
C PHE A 25 22.21 -53.18 -24.36
N ASP A 26 22.79 -53.83 -23.35
CA ASP A 26 23.40 -53.17 -22.19
C ASP A 26 24.55 -52.25 -22.61
N ARG A 27 25.41 -52.70 -23.53
CA ARG A 27 26.51 -51.89 -24.08
C ARG A 27 25.99 -50.64 -24.79
N GLN A 28 25.06 -50.79 -25.73
CA GLN A 28 24.46 -49.65 -26.45
C GLN A 28 23.68 -48.71 -25.53
N THR A 29 23.09 -49.27 -24.48
CA THR A 29 22.33 -48.50 -23.48
C THR A 29 23.28 -47.70 -22.60
N SER A 30 24.40 -48.30 -22.17
CA SER A 30 25.45 -47.63 -21.39
C SER A 30 26.07 -46.46 -22.14
N GLU A 31 26.41 -46.65 -23.43
CA GLU A 31 26.96 -45.56 -24.27
C GLU A 31 25.97 -44.39 -24.40
N ARG A 32 24.68 -44.68 -24.61
CA ARG A 32 23.64 -43.64 -24.67
C ARG A 32 23.46 -42.90 -23.34
N PHE A 33 23.64 -43.57 -22.21
CA PHE A 33 23.58 -42.93 -20.90
C PHE A 33 24.76 -41.98 -20.68
N GLU A 34 25.98 -42.37 -21.06
CA GLU A 34 27.14 -41.48 -21.00
C GLU A 34 26.98 -40.26 -21.91
N GLU A 35 26.54 -40.44 -23.16
CA GLU A 35 26.25 -39.32 -24.07
C GLU A 35 25.12 -38.40 -23.57
N TYR A 36 24.11 -38.97 -22.92
CA TYR A 36 23.04 -38.19 -22.30
C TYR A 36 23.56 -37.38 -21.11
N ASP A 37 24.38 -37.97 -20.25
CA ASP A 37 24.96 -37.30 -19.09
C ASP A 37 25.92 -36.17 -19.49
N GLU A 38 26.77 -36.39 -20.51
CA GLU A 38 27.64 -35.35 -21.06
C GLU A 38 26.84 -34.17 -21.63
N ARG A 39 25.78 -34.43 -22.39
CA ARG A 39 24.88 -33.37 -22.88
C ARG A 39 24.12 -32.65 -21.76
N MET A 40 23.85 -33.35 -20.66
CA MET A 40 23.16 -32.77 -19.51
C MET A 40 24.08 -31.90 -18.65
N LYS A 41 25.39 -32.15 -18.62
CA LYS A 41 26.37 -31.30 -17.91
C LYS A 41 26.36 -29.87 -18.43
N ASP A 42 26.47 -29.67 -19.75
CA ASP A 42 26.46 -28.32 -20.37
C ASP A 42 25.14 -27.57 -20.10
N LYS A 43 24.00 -28.25 -20.23
CA LYS A 43 22.68 -27.65 -19.93
C LYS A 43 22.52 -27.28 -18.46
N ARG A 44 23.05 -28.10 -17.53
CA ARG A 44 23.06 -27.81 -16.10
C ARG A 44 23.95 -26.61 -15.78
N GLN A 45 25.11 -26.50 -16.43
CA GLN A 45 26.03 -25.39 -16.24
C GLN A 45 25.46 -24.06 -16.75
N LYS A 46 24.89 -24.03 -17.96
CA LYS A 46 24.22 -22.83 -18.51
C LYS A 46 23.11 -22.30 -17.60
N ARG A 47 22.25 -23.18 -17.07
CA ARG A 47 21.19 -22.79 -16.13
C ARG A 47 21.72 -22.31 -14.77
N LYS A 48 22.89 -22.79 -14.35
CA LYS A 48 23.54 -22.30 -13.12
C LYS A 48 24.08 -20.89 -13.33
N GLU A 49 24.79 -20.66 -14.43
CA GLU A 49 25.31 -19.33 -14.80
C GLU A 49 24.19 -18.30 -15.00
N GLU A 50 23.09 -18.68 -15.64
CA GLU A 50 21.93 -17.81 -15.83
C GLU A 50 21.26 -17.44 -14.49
N ARG A 51 21.13 -18.42 -13.57
CA ARG A 51 20.67 -18.15 -12.21
C ARG A 51 21.60 -17.20 -11.47
N ASP A 52 22.91 -17.43 -11.53
CA ASP A 52 23.89 -16.62 -10.80
C ASP A 52 23.90 -15.17 -11.33
N LYS A 53 23.76 -14.97 -12.65
CA LYS A 53 23.57 -13.64 -13.26
C LYS A 53 22.29 -12.96 -12.80
N ASN A 54 21.16 -13.69 -12.78
CA ASN A 54 19.89 -13.15 -12.30
C ASN A 54 19.96 -12.77 -10.81
N ILE A 55 20.64 -13.58 -9.98
CA ILE A 55 20.86 -13.29 -8.56
C ILE A 55 21.72 -12.04 -8.38
N GLN A 56 22.82 -11.90 -9.14
CA GLN A 56 23.63 -10.69 -9.13
C GLN A 56 22.82 -9.44 -9.51
N GLY A 57 22.01 -9.51 -10.56
CA GLY A 57 21.13 -8.41 -10.96
C GLY A 57 20.12 -8.03 -9.87
N ILE A 58 19.58 -9.00 -9.13
CA ILE A 58 18.69 -8.74 -7.98
C ILE A 58 19.45 -8.05 -6.84
N ILE A 59 20.67 -8.51 -6.50
CA ILE A 59 21.49 -7.94 -5.43
C ILE A 59 21.89 -6.48 -5.76
N GLU A 60 22.30 -6.22 -7.01
CA GLU A 60 22.67 -4.87 -7.44
C GLU A 60 21.47 -3.92 -7.42
N LYS A 61 20.29 -4.40 -7.84
CA LYS A 61 19.04 -3.64 -7.77
C LYS A 61 18.64 -3.34 -6.33
N ASP A 62 18.68 -4.33 -5.43
CA ASP A 62 18.41 -4.16 -4.00
C ASP A 62 19.37 -3.15 -3.36
N LYS A 63 20.66 -3.19 -3.73
CA LYS A 63 21.67 -2.23 -3.26
C LYS A 63 21.39 -0.80 -3.73
N MET A 64 20.94 -0.62 -4.98
CA MET A 64 20.53 0.69 -5.49
C MET A 64 19.28 1.20 -4.77
N ASP A 65 18.26 0.36 -4.62
CA ASP A 65 17.01 0.68 -3.94
C ASP A 65 17.24 1.07 -2.47
N LYS A 66 18.14 0.34 -1.78
CA LYS A 66 18.56 0.65 -0.41
C LYS A 66 19.28 2.00 -0.32
N SER A 67 20.15 2.31 -1.28
CA SER A 67 20.86 3.61 -1.32
C SER A 67 19.93 4.79 -1.62
N LEU A 68 18.88 4.57 -2.42
CA LEU A 68 17.85 5.56 -2.72
C LEU A 68 16.91 5.75 -1.53
N ALA A 69 16.50 4.66 -0.87
CA ALA A 69 15.73 4.72 0.37
C ALA A 69 16.48 5.49 1.45
N GLU A 70 17.78 5.21 1.65
CA GLU A 70 18.61 5.92 2.63
C GLU A 70 18.74 7.41 2.27
N LYS A 71 18.87 7.77 0.98
CA LYS A 71 18.91 9.17 0.51
C LYS A 71 17.58 9.89 0.70
N VAL A 72 16.45 9.22 0.43
CA VAL A 72 15.11 9.77 0.64
C VAL A 72 14.82 9.93 2.13
N GLU A 73 15.22 8.97 2.96
CA GLU A 73 15.11 9.06 4.42
C GLU A 73 15.96 10.20 4.98
N LYS A 74 17.22 10.36 4.52
CA LYS A 74 18.06 11.51 4.89
C LYS A 74 17.51 12.84 4.37
N GLY A 75 16.89 12.86 3.20
CA GLY A 75 16.20 14.03 2.64
C GLY A 75 14.95 14.39 3.44
N CYS A 76 14.19 13.40 3.88
CA CYS A 76 13.01 13.56 4.72
C CYS A 76 13.37 13.99 6.15
N LEU A 77 14.46 13.46 6.72
CA LEU A 77 15.04 13.91 7.99
C LEU A 77 15.60 15.35 7.91
N ARG A 78 16.12 15.77 6.75
CA ARG A 78 16.55 17.16 6.53
C ARG A 78 15.39 18.12 6.29
N CYS A 79 14.26 17.64 5.78
CA CYS A 79 13.05 18.43 5.56
C CYS A 79 12.07 18.37 6.76
N GLY A 80 12.35 17.52 7.75
CA GLY A 80 11.51 17.23 8.93
C GLY A 80 11.61 18.24 10.08
N CYS A 81 12.22 19.41 9.87
CA CYS A 81 12.13 20.54 10.79
C CYS A 81 11.35 21.68 10.12
N GLY A 82 10.02 21.55 10.07
CA GLY A 82 9.14 22.65 9.68
C GLY A 82 7.77 22.17 9.22
N LEU A 83 6.79 22.24 10.13
CA LEU A 83 5.34 22.11 9.92
C LEU A 83 4.81 20.66 9.86
N GLY A 84 4.25 20.25 11.01
CA GLY A 84 3.52 19.01 11.17
C GLY A 84 2.32 18.91 10.23
N GLY A 85 2.03 17.69 9.79
CA GLY A 85 0.79 17.37 9.06
C GLY A 85 0.90 16.14 8.16
N VAL A 86 2.04 15.95 7.48
CA VAL A 86 2.12 14.92 6.41
C VAL A 86 2.63 13.56 6.90
N ALA A 87 3.13 13.47 8.14
CA ALA A 87 3.60 12.20 8.71
C ALA A 87 2.46 11.25 9.13
N ALA A 88 1.24 11.75 9.31
CA ALA A 88 0.11 10.92 9.75
C ALA A 88 -0.44 10.01 8.63
N SER A 89 -0.29 10.38 7.35
CA SER A 89 -0.79 9.56 6.23
C SER A 89 0.16 8.42 5.84
N VAL A 90 1.47 8.57 6.10
CA VAL A 90 2.44 7.46 5.94
C VAL A 90 2.24 6.38 7.02
N GLY A 91 1.57 6.70 8.12
CA GLY A 91 1.22 5.76 9.19
C GLY A 91 -0.03 4.90 8.92
N ILE A 92 -0.86 5.23 7.93
CA ILE A 92 -2.11 4.49 7.65
C ILE A 92 -1.86 3.29 6.72
N ILE A 93 -0.85 3.37 5.85
CA ILE A 93 -0.46 2.28 4.97
C ILE A 93 0.88 1.76 5.49
N GLY A 94 0.81 0.78 6.39
CA GLY A 94 1.98 0.18 7.03
C GLY A 94 3.07 -0.19 6.03
N ALA A 95 4.31 -0.25 6.51
CA ALA A 95 5.51 -0.56 5.75
C ALA A 95 5.45 -1.98 5.11
N ILE A 96 4.68 -2.10 4.04
CA ILE A 96 4.70 -3.23 3.13
C ILE A 96 5.81 -2.94 2.12
N ALA A 97 6.51 -3.96 1.65
CA ALA A 97 7.44 -3.82 0.53
C ALA A 97 6.63 -3.43 -0.73
N VAL A 98 6.48 -2.12 -0.95
CA VAL A 98 5.71 -1.53 -2.06
C VAL A 98 6.66 -1.34 -3.25
N ASN A 99 6.32 -1.87 -4.43
CA ASN A 99 7.09 -1.62 -5.66
C ASN A 99 6.90 -0.16 -6.14
N GLU A 100 7.76 0.36 -7.04
CA GLU A 100 7.68 1.77 -7.47
C GLU A 100 6.31 2.15 -8.06
N TRP A 101 5.66 1.22 -8.75
CA TRP A 101 4.35 1.43 -9.38
C TRP A 101 3.25 1.58 -8.33
N THR A 102 3.27 0.76 -7.29
CA THR A 102 2.32 0.84 -6.17
C THR A 102 2.60 2.05 -5.27
N LYS A 103 3.85 2.53 -5.19
CA LYS A 103 4.18 3.82 -4.56
C LYS A 103 3.60 5.00 -5.34
N ALA A 104 3.81 5.04 -6.65
CA ALA A 104 3.30 6.11 -7.51
C ALA A 104 1.76 6.14 -7.56
N ALA A 105 1.14 4.96 -7.63
CA ALA A 105 -0.31 4.81 -7.57
C ALA A 105 -0.90 5.27 -6.23
N THR A 106 -0.27 4.86 -5.11
CA THR A 106 -0.67 5.33 -3.78
C THR A 106 -0.53 6.83 -3.65
N ALA A 107 0.59 7.41 -4.08
CA ALA A 107 0.81 8.86 -4.05
C ALA A 107 -0.28 9.60 -4.84
N THR A 108 -0.58 9.15 -6.06
CA THR A 108 -1.63 9.74 -6.90
C THR A 108 -3.01 9.64 -6.26
N ALA A 109 -3.35 8.47 -5.69
CA ALA A 109 -4.62 8.27 -4.99
C ALA A 109 -4.73 9.18 -3.76
N THR A 110 -3.66 9.29 -2.95
CA THR A 110 -3.63 10.19 -1.78
C THR A 110 -3.81 11.65 -2.17
N GLN A 111 -3.17 12.11 -3.25
CA GLN A 111 -3.31 13.48 -3.72
C GLN A 111 -4.75 13.80 -4.14
N LYS A 112 -5.38 12.91 -4.92
CA LYS A 112 -6.79 13.07 -5.31
C LYS A 112 -7.74 13.04 -4.13
N GLY A 113 -7.49 12.16 -3.16
CA GLY A 113 -8.27 12.12 -1.93
C GLY A 113 -8.17 13.41 -1.12
N ILE A 114 -6.96 13.94 -0.95
CA ILE A 114 -6.73 15.22 -0.26
C ILE A 114 -7.44 16.37 -0.99
N GLU A 115 -7.35 16.43 -2.32
CA GLU A 115 -8.03 17.47 -3.10
C GLU A 115 -9.56 17.39 -2.94
N ALA A 116 -10.13 16.18 -3.00
CA ALA A 116 -11.56 15.98 -2.77
C ALA A 116 -11.98 16.39 -1.35
N GLY A 117 -11.21 15.96 -0.34
CA GLY A 117 -11.45 16.33 1.06
C GLY A 117 -11.40 17.83 1.31
N ILE A 118 -10.42 18.54 0.74
CA ILE A 118 -10.33 20.01 0.82
C ILE A 118 -11.56 20.68 0.22
N ASN A 119 -12.00 20.22 -0.96
CA ASN A 119 -13.21 20.77 -1.59
C ASN A 119 -14.44 20.59 -0.69
N VAL A 120 -14.59 19.42 -0.07
CA VAL A 120 -15.69 19.16 0.90
C VAL A 120 -15.58 20.08 2.11
N VAL A 121 -14.39 20.28 2.70
CA VAL A 121 -14.20 21.23 3.80
C VAL A 121 -14.66 22.63 3.39
N ILE A 122 -14.21 23.11 2.23
CA ILE A 122 -14.55 24.43 1.70
C ILE A 122 -16.07 24.56 1.51
N ASP A 123 -16.70 23.59 0.86
CA ASP A 123 -18.14 23.64 0.56
C ASP A 123 -19.00 23.56 1.83
N THR A 124 -18.63 22.72 2.78
CA THR A 124 -19.30 22.65 4.08
C THR A 124 -19.16 23.97 4.85
N LEU A 125 -17.99 24.61 4.83
CA LEU A 125 -17.78 25.92 5.45
C LEU A 125 -18.62 27.00 4.77
N LYS A 126 -18.58 27.10 3.43
CA LYS A 126 -19.39 28.05 2.66
C LYS A 126 -20.88 27.93 3.01
N ASN A 127 -21.39 26.69 3.07
CA ASN A 127 -22.80 26.42 3.33
C ASN A 127 -23.20 26.71 4.77
N LEU A 128 -22.42 26.27 5.77
CA LEU A 128 -22.75 26.45 7.18
C LEU A 128 -22.62 27.90 7.64
N PHE A 129 -21.64 28.62 7.11
CA PHE A 129 -21.43 30.03 7.42
C PHE A 129 -22.14 30.99 6.48
N HIS A 130 -22.79 30.48 5.43
CA HIS A 130 -23.43 31.29 4.38
C HIS A 130 -22.46 32.32 3.75
N ILE A 131 -21.20 31.93 3.56
CA ILE A 131 -20.15 32.81 3.01
C ILE A 131 -20.39 32.96 1.52
N LYS A 132 -20.55 34.21 1.08
CA LYS A 132 -20.65 34.59 -0.33
C LYS A 132 -19.52 35.57 -0.68
N GLY A 133 -19.24 35.72 -1.97
CA GLY A 133 -18.29 36.72 -2.47
C GLY A 133 -16.82 36.30 -2.42
N VAL A 134 -16.52 35.05 -2.03
CA VAL A 134 -15.18 34.46 -2.12
C VAL A 134 -15.17 33.44 -3.25
N THR A 135 -14.26 33.59 -4.19
CA THR A 135 -14.11 32.69 -5.34
C THR A 135 -13.51 31.35 -4.92
N ASP A 136 -13.72 30.31 -5.72
CA ASP A 136 -13.14 28.98 -5.45
C ASP A 136 -11.60 29.01 -5.43
N LEU A 137 -11.00 29.89 -6.22
CA LEU A 137 -9.54 30.03 -6.30
C LEU A 137 -8.97 30.65 -5.02
N GLU A 138 -9.65 31.65 -4.45
CA GLU A 138 -9.29 32.23 -3.15
C GLU A 138 -9.47 31.22 -2.02
N TRP A 139 -10.57 30.45 -2.03
CA TRP A 139 -10.78 29.39 -1.05
C TRP A 139 -9.67 28.33 -1.07
N LYS A 140 -9.25 27.90 -2.26
CA LYS A 140 -8.14 26.94 -2.41
C LYS A 140 -6.77 27.51 -2.00
N ALA A 141 -6.61 28.83 -1.98
CA ALA A 141 -5.41 29.47 -1.43
C ALA A 141 -5.46 29.53 0.11
N LEU A 142 -6.65 29.66 0.70
CA LEU A 142 -6.85 29.74 2.14
C LEU A 142 -6.86 28.38 2.84
N ILE A 143 -7.51 27.38 2.24
CA ILE A 143 -7.61 26.01 2.75
C ILE A 143 -6.80 25.09 1.83
N THR A 144 -5.75 24.51 2.38
CA THR A 144 -4.72 23.76 1.66
C THR A 144 -4.48 22.41 2.32
N ALA A 145 -3.70 21.56 1.64
CA ALA A 145 -3.29 20.26 2.18
C ALA A 145 -2.55 20.36 3.51
N GLN A 146 -1.95 21.51 3.82
CA GLN A 146 -1.20 21.73 5.05
C GLN A 146 -2.09 22.10 6.25
N ASN A 147 -3.28 22.67 6.02
CA ASN A 147 -4.07 23.27 7.10
C ASN A 147 -5.51 22.75 7.22
N TYR A 148 -6.06 22.06 6.22
CA TYR A 148 -7.48 21.68 6.19
C TYR A 148 -7.93 20.75 7.31
N THR A 149 -6.99 20.07 8.00
CA THR A 149 -7.27 19.22 9.17
C THR A 149 -7.02 19.91 10.51
N ASP A 150 -6.32 21.05 10.52
CA ASP A 150 -5.99 21.76 11.75
C ASP A 150 -7.07 22.77 12.08
N LYS A 151 -7.87 22.46 13.11
CA LYS A 151 -8.94 23.33 13.59
C LYS A 151 -8.44 24.74 13.88
N SER A 152 -7.28 24.91 14.52
CA SER A 152 -6.79 26.24 14.91
C SER A 152 -6.47 27.11 13.70
N LEU A 153 -5.92 26.51 12.64
CA LEU A 153 -5.61 27.21 11.40
C LEU A 153 -6.88 27.53 10.61
N VAL A 154 -7.82 26.59 10.49
CA VAL A 154 -9.10 26.80 9.81
C VAL A 154 -9.95 27.84 10.56
N ASP A 155 -9.98 27.79 11.90
CA ASP A 155 -10.61 28.82 12.73
C ASP A 155 -10.03 30.21 12.43
N GLY A 156 -8.70 30.29 12.31
CA GLY A 156 -7.99 31.51 11.94
C GLY A 156 -8.44 32.05 10.59
N VAL A 157 -8.51 31.20 9.56
CA VAL A 157 -9.01 31.56 8.23
C VAL A 157 -10.43 32.15 8.29
N ILE A 158 -11.35 31.51 9.02
CA ILE A 158 -12.72 32.01 9.15
C ILE A 158 -12.76 33.37 9.86
N ARG A 159 -11.92 33.60 10.87
CA ARG A 159 -11.83 34.89 11.56
C ARG A 159 -11.26 35.99 10.67
N GLU A 160 -10.25 35.67 9.86
CA GLU A 160 -9.68 36.59 8.88
C GLU A 160 -10.70 36.96 7.79
N LEU A 161 -11.44 35.98 7.28
CA LEU A 161 -12.56 36.20 6.35
C LEU A 161 -13.64 37.08 6.98
N ALA A 162 -14.00 36.83 8.24
CA ALA A 162 -14.97 37.65 8.95
C ALA A 162 -14.53 39.12 9.05
N ARG A 163 -13.25 39.37 9.35
CA ARG A 163 -12.71 40.74 9.41
C ARG A 163 -12.73 41.42 8.04
N THR A 164 -12.38 40.68 7.00
CA THR A 164 -12.22 41.22 5.64
C THR A 164 -13.56 41.47 4.96
N LEU A 165 -14.50 40.52 5.08
CA LEU A 165 -15.79 40.57 4.39
C LEU A 165 -16.85 41.41 5.11
N CYS A 166 -16.77 41.52 6.45
CA CYS A 166 -17.77 42.21 7.27
C CYS A 166 -17.34 43.62 7.73
N GLY A 167 -16.24 44.15 7.18
CA GLY A 167 -15.63 45.42 7.58
C GLY A 167 -16.31 46.70 7.04
N GLY A 168 -17.36 46.60 6.22
CA GLY A 168 -18.07 47.78 5.69
C GLY A 168 -19.41 47.46 5.04
N SER A 169 -20.49 48.03 5.60
CA SER A 169 -21.90 47.98 5.16
C SER A 169 -22.56 46.59 5.14
N GLU A 170 -23.82 46.54 5.54
CA GLU A 170 -24.59 45.34 5.90
C GLU A 170 -24.88 44.33 4.77
N ASP A 171 -24.38 44.52 3.53
CA ASP A 171 -24.93 43.80 2.37
C ASP A 171 -23.95 42.98 1.50
N THR A 172 -22.62 43.02 1.70
CA THR A 172 -21.69 42.35 0.75
C THR A 172 -21.33 40.89 1.07
N ALA A 173 -21.44 40.39 2.31
CA ALA A 173 -21.01 39.03 2.66
C ALA A 173 -22.13 38.00 2.90
N GLY A 174 -23.40 38.41 2.74
CA GLY A 174 -24.55 37.53 3.03
C GLY A 174 -24.71 37.18 4.51
N GLY A 175 -25.30 36.00 4.79
CA GLY A 175 -25.61 35.55 6.15
C GLY A 175 -24.39 35.37 7.07
N PHE A 176 -23.18 35.41 6.52
CA PHE A 176 -21.95 35.26 7.29
C PHE A 176 -21.73 36.38 8.31
N CYS A 177 -21.98 37.64 7.95
CA CYS A 177 -21.80 38.76 8.89
C CYS A 177 -22.82 38.75 10.04
N LEU A 178 -23.93 38.01 9.92
CA LEU A 178 -24.85 37.84 11.05
C LEU A 178 -24.17 37.18 12.25
N PHE A 179 -23.15 36.35 12.01
CA PHE A 179 -22.34 35.75 13.06
C PHE A 179 -21.42 36.75 13.75
N THR A 180 -21.04 37.85 13.09
CA THR A 180 -20.12 38.87 13.64
C THR A 180 -20.85 39.98 14.41
N VAL A 181 -22.12 40.25 14.08
CA VAL A 181 -22.93 41.31 14.69
C VAL A 181 -23.21 41.05 16.18
N LYS A 182 -23.35 39.78 16.60
CA LYS A 182 -23.49 39.41 18.01
C LYS A 182 -22.17 38.85 18.52
N GLY A 183 -21.49 39.54 19.43
CA GLY A 183 -20.08 39.28 19.78
C GLY A 183 -19.70 37.82 20.11
N ASN A 184 -20.61 37.00 20.63
CA ASN A 184 -20.35 35.59 20.97
C ASN A 184 -20.81 34.58 19.91
N THR A 185 -21.50 34.98 18.83
CA THR A 185 -22.06 34.03 17.86
C THR A 185 -21.02 33.46 16.90
N LEU A 186 -20.04 34.25 16.46
CA LEU A 186 -18.98 33.75 15.58
C LEU A 186 -18.09 32.70 16.27
N PRO A 187 -17.54 32.91 17.48
CA PRO A 187 -16.77 31.88 18.17
C PRO A 187 -17.55 30.59 18.41
N GLN A 188 -18.85 30.68 18.72
CA GLN A 188 -19.71 29.51 18.89
C GLN A 188 -19.92 28.75 17.58
N ALA A 189 -20.24 29.47 16.50
CA ALA A 189 -20.40 28.89 15.18
C ALA A 189 -19.11 28.22 14.67
N ILE A 190 -17.95 28.85 14.88
CA ILE A 190 -16.62 28.26 14.60
C ILE A 190 -16.43 26.94 15.33
N ASN A 191 -16.74 26.89 16.63
CA ASN A 191 -16.58 25.68 17.42
C ASN A 191 -17.49 24.51 17.01
N VAL A 192 -18.58 24.78 16.30
CA VAL A 192 -19.51 23.75 15.81
C VAL A 192 -19.23 23.38 14.35
N HIS A 193 -19.10 24.37 13.48
CA HIS A 193 -19.05 24.17 12.03
C HIS A 193 -17.67 23.77 11.52
N VAL A 194 -16.59 24.30 12.09
CA VAL A 194 -15.23 23.95 11.63
C VAL A 194 -14.92 22.48 11.88
N PRO A 195 -15.13 21.90 13.09
CA PRO A 195 -14.91 20.47 13.31
C PRO A 195 -15.78 19.59 12.42
N LYS A 196 -17.02 20.01 12.14
CA LYS A 196 -17.92 19.30 11.23
C LYS A 196 -17.35 19.27 9.80
N ALA A 197 -16.94 20.42 9.28
CA ALA A 197 -16.33 20.50 7.94
C ALA A 197 -15.07 19.63 7.83
N ILE A 198 -14.19 19.68 8.83
CA ILE A 198 -12.98 18.85 8.89
C ILE A 198 -13.35 17.35 8.93
N SER A 199 -14.34 16.97 9.72
CA SER A 199 -14.80 15.57 9.81
C SER A 199 -15.37 15.06 8.48
N GLU A 200 -16.18 15.86 7.79
CA GLU A 200 -16.75 15.49 6.49
C GLU A 200 -15.65 15.40 5.42
N GLY A 201 -14.74 16.38 5.39
CA GLY A 201 -13.61 16.37 4.47
C GLY A 201 -12.65 15.19 4.69
N THR A 202 -12.33 14.87 5.94
CA THR A 202 -11.48 13.71 6.27
C THR A 202 -12.13 12.38 5.91
N ALA A 203 -13.45 12.27 6.08
CA ALA A 203 -14.19 11.11 5.59
C ALA A 203 -14.07 10.98 4.06
N GLU A 204 -14.20 12.10 3.34
CA GLU A 204 -14.09 12.10 1.88
C GLU A 204 -12.68 11.77 1.37
N VAL A 205 -11.62 12.18 2.09
CA VAL A 205 -10.27 11.72 1.77
C VAL A 205 -10.22 10.18 1.79
N VAL A 206 -10.77 9.55 2.81
CA VAL A 206 -10.75 8.08 2.94
C VAL A 206 -11.57 7.40 1.84
N THR A 207 -12.75 7.92 1.50
CA THR A 207 -13.61 7.34 0.45
C THR A 207 -12.95 7.44 -0.92
N VAL A 208 -12.43 8.61 -1.30
CA VAL A 208 -11.83 8.85 -2.62
C VAL A 208 -10.48 8.15 -2.75
N THR A 209 -9.64 8.17 -1.72
CA THR A 209 -8.36 7.43 -1.75
C THR A 209 -8.60 5.93 -1.96
N LYS A 210 -9.57 5.35 -1.25
CA LYS A 210 -9.95 3.94 -1.42
C LYS A 210 -10.43 3.66 -2.85
N ALA A 211 -11.33 4.49 -3.37
CA ALA A 211 -11.86 4.32 -4.73
C ALA A 211 -10.77 4.43 -5.80
N GLU A 212 -9.83 5.36 -5.66
CA GLU A 212 -8.69 5.51 -6.59
C GLU A 212 -7.73 4.32 -6.49
N MET A 213 -7.50 3.78 -5.30
CA MET A 213 -6.68 2.57 -5.13
C MET A 213 -7.35 1.32 -5.72
N GLU A 214 -8.68 1.20 -5.64
CA GLU A 214 -9.43 0.11 -6.25
C GLU A 214 -9.32 0.11 -7.80
N LYS A 215 -9.23 1.30 -8.43
CA LYS A 215 -8.95 1.45 -9.87
C LYS A 215 -7.58 0.90 -10.25
N VAL A 216 -6.57 1.11 -9.40
CA VAL A 216 -5.22 0.60 -9.63
C VAL A 216 -5.20 -0.94 -9.55
N THR A 217 -5.97 -1.53 -8.64
CA THR A 217 -6.05 -2.99 -8.51
C THR A 217 -6.83 -3.68 -9.63
N THR A 218 -7.80 -2.99 -10.25
CA THR A 218 -8.59 -3.54 -11.36
C THR A 218 -7.84 -3.48 -12.69
N ILE A 219 -6.97 -2.49 -12.88
CA ILE A 219 -6.15 -2.36 -14.09
C ILE A 219 -4.92 -3.30 -14.06
N GLY A 220 -4.43 -3.68 -12.87
CA GLY A 220 -3.25 -4.54 -12.70
C GLY A 220 -3.44 -6.04 -12.98
N GLY A 221 -4.65 -6.50 -13.33
CA GLY A 221 -4.94 -7.91 -13.55
C GLY A 221 -4.98 -8.73 -12.26
N ALA A 222 -5.71 -9.85 -12.29
CA ALA A 222 -6.10 -10.72 -11.17
C ALA A 222 -4.96 -11.38 -10.35
N TYR A 223 -3.71 -10.91 -10.44
CA TYR A 223 -2.55 -11.48 -9.77
C TYR A 223 -2.20 -10.83 -8.42
N SER A 224 -2.75 -9.64 -8.10
CA SER A 224 -2.44 -8.93 -6.84
C SER A 224 -3.43 -9.22 -5.70
N THR A 225 -4.61 -9.76 -5.99
CA THR A 225 -5.65 -10.06 -4.99
C THR A 225 -5.25 -11.21 -4.06
N GLY A 226 -4.54 -12.22 -4.57
CA GLY A 226 -4.08 -13.34 -3.73
C GLY A 226 -3.00 -12.94 -2.71
N ILE A 227 -2.07 -12.07 -3.11
CA ILE A 227 -0.92 -11.68 -2.27
C ILE A 227 -1.38 -10.77 -1.13
N ILE A 228 -2.25 -9.80 -1.41
CA ILE A 228 -2.73 -8.86 -0.38
C ILE A 228 -3.61 -9.58 0.66
N VAL A 229 -4.50 -10.47 0.22
CA VAL A 229 -5.32 -11.28 1.13
C VAL A 229 -4.44 -12.20 1.98
N SER A 230 -3.40 -12.80 1.40
CA SER A 230 -2.44 -13.63 2.14
C SER A 230 -1.71 -12.85 3.23
N VAL A 231 -1.26 -11.62 2.94
CA VAL A 231 -0.56 -10.76 3.92
C VAL A 231 -1.49 -10.35 5.06
N VAL A 232 -2.75 -9.99 4.78
CA VAL A 232 -3.74 -9.63 5.81
C VAL A 232 -4.01 -10.81 6.76
N VAL A 233 -4.15 -12.03 6.22
CA VAL A 233 -4.36 -13.24 7.03
C VAL A 233 -3.17 -13.51 7.96
N ILE A 234 -1.93 -13.37 7.47
CA ILE A 234 -0.72 -13.56 8.29
C ILE A 234 -0.65 -12.53 9.43
N VAL A 235 -0.96 -11.26 9.16
CA VAL A 235 -0.97 -10.19 10.17
C VAL A 235 -1.99 -10.47 11.27
N ILE A 236 -3.19 -10.96 10.92
CA ILE A 236 -4.22 -11.32 11.90
C ILE A 236 -3.76 -12.47 12.81
N ILE A 237 -3.13 -13.52 12.25
CA ILE A 237 -2.60 -14.65 13.02
C ILE A 237 -1.52 -14.19 14.02
N VAL A 238 -0.61 -13.31 13.58
CA VAL A 238 0.45 -12.75 14.42
C VAL A 238 -0.12 -11.90 15.57
N LEU A 239 -1.13 -11.06 15.30
CA LEU A 239 -1.79 -10.27 16.35
C LEU A 239 -2.47 -11.15 17.40
N VAL A 240 -3.16 -12.21 16.98
CA VAL A 240 -3.80 -13.17 17.91
C VAL A 240 -2.74 -13.87 18.78
N MET A 241 -1.63 -14.31 18.18
CA MET A 241 -0.51 -14.91 18.91
C MET A 241 0.09 -13.97 19.96
N ILE A 242 0.25 -12.68 19.63
CA ILE A 242 0.76 -11.66 20.55
C ILE A 242 -0.22 -11.44 21.72
N ILE A 243 -1.52 -11.33 21.44
CA ILE A 243 -2.55 -11.15 22.48
C ILE A 243 -2.55 -12.33 23.44
N ILE A 244 -2.56 -13.57 22.91
CA ILE A 244 -2.51 -14.79 23.73
C ILE A 244 -1.21 -14.84 24.54
N TYR A 245 -0.07 -14.52 23.92
CA TYR A 245 1.23 -14.46 24.58
C TYR A 245 1.23 -13.46 25.74
N LEU A 246 0.68 -12.25 25.54
CA LEU A 246 0.58 -11.23 26.58
C LEU A 246 -0.33 -11.67 27.72
N ILE A 247 -1.47 -12.30 27.43
CA ILE A 247 -2.36 -12.87 28.45
C ILE A 247 -1.64 -13.96 29.25
N LEU A 248 -0.95 -14.89 28.59
CA LEU A 248 -0.19 -15.96 29.25
C LEU A 248 0.98 -15.44 30.07
N ARG A 249 1.68 -14.41 29.56
CA ARG A 249 2.78 -13.73 30.27
C ARG A 249 2.27 -12.99 31.50
N TYR A 250 1.12 -12.33 31.38
CA TYR A 250 0.45 -11.66 32.49
C TYR A 250 0.01 -12.66 33.58
N ARG A 251 -0.60 -13.79 33.19
CA ARG A 251 -0.98 -14.86 34.12
C ARG A 251 0.22 -15.50 34.82
N ARG A 252 1.36 -15.66 34.12
CA ARG A 252 2.60 -16.15 34.74
C ARG A 252 3.14 -15.18 35.80
N LYS A 253 3.15 -13.87 35.52
CA LYS A 253 3.58 -12.87 36.52
C LYS A 253 2.67 -12.79 37.74
N LYS A 254 1.35 -12.93 37.58
CA LYS A 254 0.40 -12.91 38.71
C LYS A 254 0.52 -14.12 39.65
N LYS A 255 1.16 -15.22 39.25
CA LYS A 255 1.41 -16.38 40.12
C LYS A 255 2.71 -16.29 40.91
N MET A 256 3.55 -15.28 40.67
CA MET A 256 4.86 -15.10 41.33
C MET A 256 4.85 -13.98 42.38
N ASN A 257 3.72 -13.28 42.54
CA ASN A 257 3.42 -12.33 43.62
C ASN A 257 2.22 -12.87 44.41
#